data_AF-S8DEX0-F1
#
_entry.id   AF-S8DEX0-F1
#
_cell.length_a   1.000
_cell.length_b   1.000
_cell.length_c   1.000
_cell.angle_alpha   90.00
_cell.angle_beta   90.00
_cell.angle_gamma   90.00
#
_symmetry.space_group_name_H-M   'P 1'
#
loop_
_entity.id
_entity.type
_entity.pdbx_description
1 polymer ?
#
loop_
_entity_poly.entity_id
_entity_poly.type
_entity_poly.pdbx_seq_one_letter_code
_entity_poly.pdbx_strand_id
1 'polypeptide(L)'
;DKAEVIQTLLFVGGINTLLQALFGTRLPAVVGGSFAFLVPVTYIINDSSLQRIQDPHTRFIKTMRAIQGALIVAASVQIIFGFSQLWGLFSRFFSPLGMVPVVGLVGFGLFQRGFPALGNCVEIGFPMLLMIIGFSQYLKHVKPLRDFPIFERFPVLICVSIVWIYSVILTACGAYRGKSVTTQMSCRTDRANLISTAPWFFF
;
A
#
# COMPACT_ATOMS: atom_id res chain seq x y z
N ASP A 1 13.24 -9.78 4.00
CA ASP A 1 12.11 -9.94 3.04
C ASP A 1 10.96 -8.95 3.23
N LYS A 2 9.82 -9.31 3.85
CA LYS A 2 8.61 -8.43 3.85
C LYS A 2 8.84 -7.08 4.56
N ALA A 3 9.36 -7.12 5.78
CA ALA A 3 9.63 -5.91 6.56
C ALA A 3 10.68 -5.01 5.88
N GLU A 4 11.73 -5.63 5.34
CA GLU A 4 12.80 -4.95 4.58
C GLU A 4 12.26 -4.20 3.35
N VAL A 5 11.35 -4.81 2.58
CA VAL A 5 10.71 -4.15 1.43
C VAL A 5 9.84 -2.98 1.87
N ILE A 6 9.05 -3.15 2.93
CA ILE A 6 8.21 -2.08 3.47
C ILE A 6 9.08 -0.90 3.94
N GLN A 7 10.11 -1.18 4.72
CA GLN A 7 11.03 -0.16 5.24
C GLN A 7 11.75 0.57 4.10
N THR A 8 12.25 -0.16 3.09
CA THR A 8 12.92 0.43 1.94
C THR A 8 11.97 1.31 1.13
N LEU A 9 10.73 0.86 0.87
CA LEU A 9 9.73 1.65 0.14
C LEU A 9 9.34 2.93 0.88
N LEU A 10 9.16 2.87 2.20
CA LEU A 10 8.84 4.05 3.02
C LEU A 10 10.02 5.03 3.07
N PHE A 11 11.24 4.52 3.25
CA PHE A 11 12.45 5.34 3.31
C PHE A 11 12.71 6.05 1.97
N VAL A 12 12.68 5.31 0.86
CA VAL A 12 12.87 5.86 -0.48
C VAL A 12 11.71 6.80 -0.86
N GLY A 13 10.47 6.48 -0.47
CA GLY A 13 9.32 7.37 -0.65
C GLY A 13 9.48 8.71 0.08
N GLY A 14 10.02 8.67 1.31
CA GLY A 14 10.38 9.86 2.08
C GLY A 14 11.44 10.72 1.39
N ILE A 15 12.53 10.09 0.93
CA ILE A 15 13.59 10.79 0.17
C ILE A 15 13.03 11.41 -1.11
N ASN A 16 12.26 10.65 -1.89
CA ASN A 16 11.68 11.14 -3.14
C ASN A 16 10.69 12.30 -2.90
N THR A 17 9.90 12.22 -1.84
CA THR A 17 8.99 13.32 -1.45
C THR A 17 9.79 14.57 -1.06
N LEU A 18 10.88 14.41 -0.30
CA LEU A 18 11.76 15.52 0.06
C LEU A 18 12.42 16.15 -1.18
N LEU A 19 12.92 15.32 -2.10
CA LEU A 19 13.47 15.77 -3.38
C LEU A 19 12.42 16.52 -4.22
N GLN A 20 11.19 16.00 -4.30
CA GLN A 20 10.07 16.63 -5.02
C GLN A 20 9.71 18.00 -4.42
N ALA A 21 9.73 18.11 -3.09
CA ALA A 21 9.39 19.33 -2.36
C ALA A 21 10.51 20.38 -2.42
N LEU A 22 11.78 19.98 -2.35
CA LEU A 22 12.93 20.91 -2.32
C LEU A 22 13.42 21.29 -3.72
N PHE A 23 13.69 20.29 -4.56
CA PHE A 23 14.33 20.46 -5.89
C PHE A 23 13.37 20.24 -7.06
N GLY A 24 12.24 19.58 -6.84
CA GLY A 24 11.21 19.34 -7.85
C GLY A 24 10.28 20.52 -8.07
N THR A 25 9.00 20.22 -8.32
CA THR A 25 7.97 21.23 -8.61
C THR A 25 7.52 22.03 -7.39
N ARG A 26 8.05 21.74 -6.19
CA ARG A 26 7.69 22.35 -4.91
C ARG A 26 6.19 22.26 -4.57
N LEU A 27 5.49 21.32 -5.21
CA LEU A 27 4.11 21.01 -4.91
C LEU A 27 4.05 20.09 -3.69
N PRO A 28 3.05 20.24 -2.80
CA PRO A 28 2.85 19.36 -1.66
C PRO A 28 2.29 18.01 -2.13
N ALA A 29 3.14 17.21 -2.80
CA ALA A 29 2.80 15.90 -3.34
C ALA A 29 3.65 14.83 -2.66
N VAL A 30 2.99 13.89 -1.97
CA VAL A 30 3.64 12.74 -1.34
C VAL A 30 3.90 11.68 -2.41
N VAL A 31 5.17 11.29 -2.58
CA VAL A 31 5.61 10.29 -3.55
C VAL A 31 5.62 8.92 -2.88
N GLY A 32 4.88 7.97 -3.45
CA GLY A 32 4.82 6.59 -2.98
C GLY A 32 4.81 5.60 -4.14
N GLY A 33 4.77 4.30 -3.81
CA GLY A 33 4.65 3.24 -4.81
C GLY A 33 3.33 3.36 -5.59
N SER A 34 3.41 3.31 -6.92
CA SER A 34 2.20 3.38 -7.76
C SER A 34 1.51 2.02 -7.85
N PHE A 35 0.21 2.00 -7.55
CA PHE A 35 -0.63 0.81 -7.68
C PHE A 35 -0.77 0.30 -9.12
N ALA A 36 -0.47 1.14 -10.13
CA ALA A 36 -0.46 0.72 -11.53
C ALA A 36 0.57 -0.38 -11.81
N PHE A 37 1.66 -0.43 -11.03
CA PHE A 37 2.68 -1.47 -11.18
C PHE A 37 2.33 -2.81 -10.53
N LEU A 38 1.22 -2.92 -9.79
CA LEU A 38 0.87 -4.20 -9.14
C LEU A 38 0.62 -5.31 -10.15
N VAL A 39 -0.08 -5.01 -11.26
CA VAL A 39 -0.35 -6.01 -12.32
C VAL A 39 0.96 -6.52 -12.94
N PRO A 40 1.84 -5.68 -13.49
CA PRO A 40 3.09 -6.16 -14.09
C PRO A 40 4.02 -6.83 -13.06
N VAL A 41 4.05 -6.36 -11.81
CA VAL A 41 4.81 -7.02 -10.75
C VAL A 41 4.28 -8.43 -10.47
N THR A 42 2.96 -8.62 -10.38
CA THR A 42 2.38 -9.96 -10.20
C THR A 42 2.65 -10.89 -11.38
N TYR A 43 2.75 -10.35 -12.59
CA TYR A 43 3.14 -11.12 -13.77
C TYR A 43 4.58 -11.62 -13.66
N ILE A 44 5.53 -10.75 -13.26
CA ILE A 44 6.93 -11.13 -13.02
C ILE A 44 7.03 -12.19 -11.91
N ILE A 45 6.29 -12.03 -10.81
CA ILE A 45 6.29 -12.99 -9.69
C ILE A 45 5.81 -14.39 -10.13
N ASN A 46 4.85 -14.45 -11.05
CA ASN A 46 4.28 -15.70 -11.55
C ASN A 46 5.05 -16.30 -12.73
N ASP A 47 6.19 -15.73 -13.10
CA ASP A 47 7.01 -16.27 -14.18
C ASP A 47 7.54 -17.67 -13.83
N SER A 48 7.41 -18.59 -14.79
CA SER A 48 7.75 -20.00 -14.60
C SER A 48 9.24 -20.23 -14.27
N SER A 49 10.13 -19.37 -14.76
CA SER A 49 11.57 -19.47 -14.49
C SER A 49 11.90 -19.12 -13.03
N LEU A 50 11.19 -18.15 -12.46
CA LEU A 50 11.32 -17.73 -11.07
C LEU A 50 10.63 -18.72 -10.12
N GLN A 51 9.50 -19.29 -10.52
CA GLN A 51 8.77 -20.30 -9.74
C GLN A 51 9.51 -21.63 -9.62
N ARG A 52 10.38 -21.96 -10.58
CA ARG A 52 11.20 -23.18 -10.56
C ARG A 52 12.27 -23.19 -9.44
N ILE A 53 12.59 -22.03 -8.86
CA ILE A 53 13.58 -21.91 -7.79
C ILE A 53 12.99 -22.46 -6.49
N GLN A 54 13.57 -23.56 -5.99
CA GLN A 54 13.09 -24.27 -4.80
C GLN A 54 13.37 -23.49 -3.50
N ASP A 55 14.47 -22.75 -3.45
CA ASP A 55 14.87 -21.97 -2.27
C ASP A 55 14.10 -20.63 -2.19
N PRO A 56 13.33 -20.38 -1.10
CA PRO A 56 12.42 -19.23 -1.01
C PRO A 56 13.17 -17.89 -0.92
N HIS A 57 14.33 -17.84 -0.26
CA HIS A 57 15.12 -16.62 -0.10
C HIS A 57 15.82 -16.27 -1.43
N THR A 58 16.37 -17.27 -2.11
CA THR A 58 17.00 -17.09 -3.42
C THR A 58 15.99 -16.66 -4.47
N ARG A 59 14.77 -17.22 -4.42
CA ARG A 59 13.64 -16.78 -5.26
C ARG A 59 13.31 -15.32 -5.00
N PHE A 60 13.18 -14.91 -3.74
CA PHE A 60 12.90 -13.53 -3.38
C PHE A 60 13.93 -12.53 -3.93
N ILE A 61 15.23 -12.79 -3.76
CA ILE A 61 16.30 -11.91 -4.28
C ILE A 61 16.22 -11.80 -5.80
N LYS A 62 16.09 -12.93 -6.52
CA LYS A 62 16.03 -12.93 -7.98
C LYS A 62 14.80 -12.21 -8.51
N THR A 63 13.64 -12.43 -7.88
CA THR A 63 12.40 -11.72 -8.22
C THR A 63 12.52 -10.21 -7.96
N MET A 64 13.07 -9.79 -6.82
CA MET A 64 13.28 -8.36 -6.54
C MET A 64 14.23 -7.71 -7.53
N ARG A 65 15.33 -8.39 -7.90
CA ARG A 65 16.26 -7.90 -8.93
C ARG A 65 15.57 -7.72 -10.29
N ALA A 66 14.72 -8.66 -10.69
CA ALA A 66 13.97 -8.58 -11.95
C ALA A 66 12.96 -7.42 -11.93
N ILE A 67 12.22 -7.25 -10.83
CA ILE A 67 11.27 -6.14 -10.66
C ILE A 67 11.99 -4.79 -10.69
N GLN A 68 13.08 -4.64 -9.93
CA GLN A 68 13.87 -3.41 -9.89
C GLN A 68 14.45 -3.06 -11.27
N GLY A 69 15.01 -4.04 -11.98
CA GLY A 69 15.51 -3.85 -13.34
C GLY A 69 14.42 -3.39 -14.32
N ALA A 70 13.24 -4.01 -14.28
CA ALA A 70 12.10 -3.62 -15.09
C ALA A 70 11.62 -2.20 -14.77
N LEU A 71 11.56 -1.83 -13.48
CA LEU A 71 11.17 -0.49 -13.05
C LEU A 71 12.18 0.59 -13.47
N ILE A 72 13.48 0.30 -13.45
CA ILE A 72 14.52 1.22 -13.92
C ILE A 72 14.36 1.48 -15.42
N VAL A 73 14.17 0.43 -16.23
CA VAL A 73 13.95 0.58 -17.68
C VAL A 73 12.67 1.37 -17.95
N ALA A 74 11.58 1.05 -17.25
CA ALA A 74 10.33 1.78 -17.37
C ALA A 74 10.47 3.26 -17.00
N ALA A 75 11.20 3.57 -15.92
CA ALA A 75 11.47 4.94 -15.49
C ALA A 75 12.31 5.71 -16.52
N SER A 76 13.35 5.11 -17.09
CA SER A 76 14.16 5.72 -18.15
C SER A 76 13.31 6.07 -19.37
N VAL A 77 12.41 5.17 -19.79
CA VAL A 77 11.47 5.41 -20.89
C VAL A 77 10.50 6.55 -20.54
N GLN A 78 9.95 6.58 -19.32
CA GLN A 78 9.09 7.67 -18.87
C GLN A 78 9.82 9.02 -18.85
N ILE A 79 11.09 9.05 -18.44
CA ILE A 79 11.93 10.26 -18.45
C ILE A 79 12.12 10.76 -19.89
N ILE A 80 12.43 9.88 -20.84
CA ILE A 80 12.58 10.24 -22.26
C ILE A 80 11.27 10.81 -22.82
N PHE A 81 10.13 10.17 -22.55
CA PHE A 81 8.83 10.70 -22.97
C PHE A 81 8.44 12.02 -22.26
N GLY A 82 8.85 12.19 -21.02
CA GLY A 82 8.65 13.43 -20.26
C GLY A 82 9.43 14.60 -20.86
N PHE A 83 10.72 14.41 -21.15
CA PHE A 83 11.58 15.47 -21.71
C PHE A 83 11.30 15.77 -23.19
N SER A 84 10.84 14.79 -23.97
CA SER A 84 10.54 14.97 -25.39
C SER A 84 9.27 15.77 -25.70
N GLN A 85 8.58 16.30 -24.68
CA GLN A 85 7.30 17.04 -24.78
C GLN A 85 6.15 16.27 -25.46
N LEU A 86 6.38 15.05 -25.96
CA LEU A 86 5.37 14.14 -26.51
C LEU A 86 4.23 13.91 -25.51
N TRP A 87 4.52 13.91 -24.22
CA TRP A 87 3.51 13.80 -23.18
C TRP A 87 2.42 14.88 -23.28
N GLY A 88 2.78 16.11 -23.64
CA GLY A 88 1.82 17.20 -23.84
C GLY A 88 0.88 16.94 -25.01
N LEU A 89 1.40 16.40 -26.11
CA LEU A 89 0.59 16.03 -27.28
C LEU A 89 -0.39 14.90 -26.94
N PHE A 90 0.09 13.85 -26.26
CA PHE A 90 -0.75 12.73 -25.82
C PHE A 90 -1.78 13.15 -24.77
N SER A 91 -1.43 14.03 -23.84
CA SER A 91 -2.36 14.51 -22.80
C SER A 91 -3.59 15.22 -23.39
N ARG A 92 -3.47 15.81 -24.58
CA ARG A 92 -4.60 16.43 -25.29
C ARG A 92 -5.64 15.41 -25.77
N PHE A 93 -5.24 14.15 -25.96
CA PHE A 93 -6.14 13.07 -26.34
C PHE A 93 -6.94 12.53 -25.14
N PHE A 94 -6.39 12.64 -23.94
CA PHE A 94 -7.05 12.21 -22.72
C PHE A 94 -8.07 13.25 -22.23
N SER A 95 -9.31 13.13 -22.71
CA SER A 95 -10.44 13.84 -22.09
C SER A 95 -10.70 13.29 -20.68
N PRO A 96 -11.09 14.13 -19.70
CA PRO A 96 -11.49 13.67 -18.37
C PRO A 96 -12.58 12.58 -18.43
N LEU A 97 -13.45 12.62 -19.44
CA LEU A 97 -14.47 11.59 -19.68
C LEU A 97 -13.89 10.20 -19.99
N GLY A 98 -12.71 10.14 -20.63
CA GLY A 98 -12.01 8.89 -20.90
C GLY A 98 -11.15 8.40 -19.74
N MET A 99 -10.60 9.32 -18.93
CA MET A 99 -9.76 8.97 -17.78
C MET A 99 -10.55 8.43 -16.59
N VAL A 100 -11.77 8.95 -16.34
CA VAL A 100 -12.59 8.54 -15.18
C VAL A 100 -12.86 7.03 -15.17
N PRO A 101 -13.31 6.39 -16.26
CA PRO A 101 -13.49 4.94 -16.29
C PRO A 101 -12.21 4.16 -16.03
N VAL A 102 -11.07 4.62 -16.57
CA VAL A 102 -9.77 3.94 -16.40
C VAL A 102 -9.35 3.97 -14.93
N VAL A 103 -9.39 5.15 -14.30
CA VAL A 103 -9.05 5.30 -12.88
C VAL A 103 -10.03 4.53 -11.99
N GLY A 104 -11.33 4.56 -12.34
CA GLY A 104 -12.37 3.79 -11.66
C GLY A 104 -12.09 2.30 -11.70
N LEU A 105 -11.78 1.73 -12.86
CA LEU A 105 -11.46 0.31 -13.03
C LEU A 105 -10.20 -0.10 -12.27
N VAL A 106 -9.16 0.75 -12.23
CA VAL A 106 -7.97 0.52 -11.40
C VAL A 106 -8.36 0.46 -9.92
N GLY A 107 -9.20 1.39 -9.45
CA GLY A 107 -9.72 1.39 -8.08
C GLY A 107 -10.56 0.16 -7.75
N PHE A 108 -11.49 -0.23 -8.63
CA PHE A 108 -12.31 -1.43 -8.47
C PHE A 108 -11.46 -2.72 -8.47
N GLY A 109 -10.41 -2.79 -9.29
CA GLY A 109 -9.48 -3.92 -9.28
C GLY A 109 -8.74 -4.09 -7.95
N LEU A 110 -8.37 -2.97 -7.31
CA LEU A 110 -7.79 -3.00 -5.97
C LEU A 110 -8.81 -3.44 -4.92
N PHE A 111 -10.06 -3.00 -5.03
CA PHE A 111 -11.12 -3.43 -4.12
C PHE A 111 -11.35 -4.94 -4.19
N GLN A 112 -11.36 -5.54 -5.38
CA GLN A 112 -11.47 -6.99 -5.54
C GLN A 112 -10.35 -7.78 -4.88
N ARG A 113 -9.13 -7.23 -4.81
CA ARG A 113 -8.00 -7.86 -4.10
C ARG A 113 -8.02 -7.60 -2.59
N GLY A 114 -8.42 -6.40 -2.17
CA GLY A 114 -8.41 -6.00 -0.76
C GLY A 114 -9.59 -6.56 0.05
N PHE A 115 -10.79 -6.63 -0.54
CA PHE A 115 -12.00 -7.06 0.17
C PHE A 115 -11.94 -8.52 0.67
N PRO A 116 -11.44 -9.50 -0.10
CA PRO A 116 -11.27 -10.87 0.40
C PRO A 116 -10.28 -10.95 1.59
N ALA A 117 -9.27 -10.08 1.63
CA ALA A 117 -8.32 -10.04 2.74
C ALA A 117 -8.98 -9.58 4.05
N LEU A 118 -9.93 -8.64 3.98
CA LEU A 118 -10.80 -8.27 5.12
C LEU A 118 -11.70 -9.44 5.54
N GLY A 119 -12.21 -10.21 4.59
CA GLY A 119 -13.08 -11.36 4.82
C GLY A 119 -12.40 -12.53 5.56
N ASN A 120 -11.07 -12.67 5.44
CA ASN A 120 -10.31 -13.70 6.17
C ASN A 120 -10.42 -13.53 7.70
N CYS A 121 -10.68 -12.30 8.17
CA CYS A 121 -10.88 -11.96 9.57
C CYS A 121 -12.07 -11.03 9.74
N VAL A 122 -13.27 -11.57 9.57
CA VAL A 122 -14.52 -10.80 9.67
C VAL A 122 -14.66 -10.04 10.99
N GLU A 123 -14.16 -10.59 12.10
CA GLU A 123 -14.23 -9.98 13.43
C GLU A 123 -13.44 -8.66 13.56
N ILE A 124 -12.39 -8.48 12.76
CA ILE A 124 -11.59 -7.23 12.70
C ILE A 124 -11.98 -6.39 11.48
N GLY A 125 -12.27 -7.05 10.36
CA GLY A 125 -12.62 -6.39 9.11
C GLY A 125 -13.97 -5.66 9.15
N PHE A 126 -14.98 -6.22 9.83
CA PHE A 126 -16.28 -5.57 9.97
C PHE A 126 -16.20 -4.28 10.81
N PRO A 127 -15.59 -4.26 12.01
CA PRO A 127 -15.34 -3.02 12.75
C PRO A 127 -14.53 -1.99 11.95
N MET A 128 -13.53 -2.43 11.17
CA MET A 128 -12.74 -1.54 10.33
C MET A 128 -13.60 -0.83 9.27
N LEU A 129 -14.46 -1.57 8.55
CA LEU A 129 -15.37 -0.99 7.56
C LEU A 129 -16.36 -0.02 8.21
N LEU A 130 -16.96 -0.43 9.34
CA LEU A 130 -17.93 0.40 10.05
C LEU A 130 -17.30 1.68 10.59
N MET A 131 -16.09 1.61 11.16
CA MET A 131 -15.35 2.80 11.59
C MET A 131 -14.98 3.71 10.42
N ILE A 132 -14.45 3.18 9.32
CA ILE A 132 -14.07 4.00 8.17
C ILE A 132 -15.29 4.74 7.60
N ILE A 133 -16.42 4.05 7.43
CA ILE A 133 -17.67 4.66 6.95
C ILE A 133 -18.18 5.70 7.97
N GLY A 134 -18.18 5.37 9.26
CA GLY A 134 -18.61 6.29 10.32
C GLY A 134 -17.74 7.56 10.38
N PHE A 135 -16.42 7.42 10.39
CA PHE A 135 -15.51 8.56 10.42
C PHE A 135 -15.54 9.37 9.12
N SER A 136 -15.58 8.72 7.96
CA SER A 136 -15.57 9.40 6.67
C SER A 136 -16.89 10.12 6.35
N GLN A 137 -18.03 9.57 6.75
CA GLN A 137 -19.34 10.12 6.38
C GLN A 137 -20.00 10.93 7.50
N TYR A 138 -19.90 10.47 8.76
CA TYR A 138 -20.62 11.09 9.89
C TYR A 138 -19.79 12.17 10.59
N LEU A 139 -18.50 11.92 10.83
CA LEU A 139 -17.61 12.87 11.51
C LEU A 139 -17.09 14.00 10.61
N LYS A 140 -17.40 13.98 9.30
CA LYS A 140 -17.09 15.09 8.38
C LYS A 140 -17.75 16.41 8.80
N HIS A 141 -18.89 16.35 9.50
CA HIS A 141 -19.63 17.53 9.95
C HIS A 141 -19.26 18.01 11.35
N VAL A 142 -18.51 17.22 12.13
CA VAL A 142 -18.12 17.59 13.48
C VAL A 142 -16.72 18.19 13.43
N LYS A 143 -16.60 19.50 13.69
CA LYS A 143 -15.33 20.22 13.81
C LYS A 143 -15.01 20.42 15.30
N PRO A 144 -14.39 19.44 15.98
CA PRO A 144 -14.10 19.56 17.41
C PRO A 144 -13.02 20.61 17.74
N LEU A 145 -12.16 20.96 16.78
CA LEU A 145 -11.16 22.02 16.89
C LEU A 145 -11.36 23.00 15.74
N ARG A 146 -11.67 24.27 16.08
CA ARG A 146 -12.07 25.34 15.14
C ARG A 146 -11.00 25.67 14.10
N ASP A 147 -9.73 25.35 14.38
CA ASP A 147 -8.56 25.75 13.58
C ASP A 147 -7.86 24.60 12.82
N PHE A 148 -8.15 23.32 13.13
CA PHE A 148 -7.54 22.18 12.43
C PHE A 148 -8.54 21.05 12.14
N PRO A 149 -8.92 20.83 10.87
CA PRO A 149 -9.79 19.71 10.49
C PRO A 149 -8.99 18.39 10.46
N ILE A 150 -8.61 17.89 11.63
CA ILE A 150 -7.82 16.66 11.81
C ILE A 150 -8.60 15.44 11.29
N PHE A 151 -9.89 15.37 11.60
CA PHE A 151 -10.77 14.26 11.20
C PHE A 151 -11.07 14.23 9.69
N GLU A 152 -10.90 15.34 8.98
CA GLU A 152 -11.10 15.40 7.53
C GLU A 152 -9.83 15.01 6.74
N ARG A 153 -8.65 15.31 7.29
CA ARG A 153 -7.36 15.04 6.63
C ARG A 153 -6.78 13.67 6.94
N PHE A 154 -6.99 13.15 8.15
CA PHE A 154 -6.39 11.89 8.61
C PHE A 154 -7.38 10.82 9.11
N PRO A 155 -8.63 10.72 8.59
CA PRO A 155 -9.61 9.77 9.12
C PRO A 155 -9.12 8.32 9.01
N VAL A 156 -8.45 7.99 7.92
CA VAL A 156 -7.93 6.64 7.67
C VAL A 156 -6.85 6.26 8.69
N LEU A 157 -5.91 7.15 8.98
CA LEU A 157 -4.84 6.87 9.95
C LEU A 157 -5.42 6.64 11.35
N ILE A 158 -6.36 7.49 11.78
CA ILE A 158 -7.03 7.36 13.09
C ILE A 158 -7.80 6.03 13.17
N CYS A 159 -8.56 5.67 12.14
CA CYS A 159 -9.30 4.40 12.09
C CYS A 159 -8.33 3.21 12.18
N VAL A 160 -7.24 3.22 11.41
CA VAL A 160 -6.25 2.15 11.42
C VAL A 160 -5.60 2.00 12.80
N SER A 161 -5.26 3.11 13.47
CA SER A 161 -4.70 3.07 14.83
C SER A 161 -5.68 2.46 15.84
N ILE A 162 -6.96 2.85 15.80
CA ILE A 162 -7.98 2.33 16.73
C ILE A 162 -8.25 0.84 16.48
N VAL A 163 -8.41 0.45 15.22
CA VAL A 163 -8.62 -0.97 14.83
C VAL A 163 -7.41 -1.81 15.22
N TRP A 164 -6.19 -1.29 15.07
CA TRP A 164 -4.98 -1.97 15.50
C TRP A 164 -4.97 -2.21 17.01
N ILE A 165 -5.26 -1.19 17.84
CA ILE A 165 -5.38 -1.34 19.30
C ILE A 165 -6.45 -2.39 19.64
N TYR A 166 -7.61 -2.34 19.00
CA TYR A 166 -8.69 -3.32 19.17
C TYR A 166 -8.23 -4.74 18.87
N SER A 167 -7.49 -4.96 17.77
CA SER A 167 -6.95 -6.27 17.42
C SER A 167 -5.91 -6.79 18.43
N VAL A 168 -5.12 -5.90 19.04
CA VAL A 168 -4.16 -6.25 20.09
C VAL A 168 -4.89 -6.73 21.34
N ILE A 169 -5.95 -6.02 21.74
CA ILE A 169 -6.77 -6.39 22.90
C ILE A 169 -7.42 -7.77 22.68
N LEU A 170 -8.04 -8.00 21.51
CA LEU A 170 -8.64 -9.30 21.17
C LEU A 170 -7.61 -10.45 21.19
N THR A 171 -6.39 -10.17 20.73
CA THR A 171 -5.30 -11.14 20.75
C THR A 171 -4.85 -11.46 22.19
N ALA A 172 -4.76 -10.44 23.05
CA ALA A 172 -4.38 -10.59 24.46
C ALA A 172 -5.46 -11.31 25.29
N CYS A 173 -6.75 -11.05 25.02
CA CYS A 173 -7.88 -11.72 25.66
C CYS A 173 -8.02 -13.20 25.26
N GLY A 174 -7.21 -13.70 24.31
CA GLY A 174 -7.19 -15.12 23.94
C GLY A 174 -8.37 -15.56 23.09
N ALA A 175 -9.15 -14.63 22.50
CA ALA A 175 -10.32 -14.91 21.66
C ALA A 175 -10.02 -15.90 20.52
N TYR A 176 -8.77 -15.94 20.06
CA TYR A 176 -8.32 -16.78 18.95
C TYR A 176 -7.66 -18.11 19.36
N ARG A 177 -7.52 -18.44 20.66
CA ARG A 177 -6.78 -19.65 21.11
C ARG A 177 -7.43 -20.99 20.69
N GLY A 178 -8.75 -21.02 20.45
CA GLY A 178 -9.50 -22.22 20.06
C GLY A 178 -10.02 -22.23 18.62
N LYS A 179 -9.63 -21.27 17.77
CA LYS A 179 -10.08 -21.18 16.37
C LYS A 179 -9.14 -21.93 15.43
N SER A 180 -9.58 -22.18 14.19
CA SER A 180 -8.77 -22.86 13.16
C SER A 180 -7.44 -22.13 12.90
N VAL A 181 -6.41 -22.89 12.49
CA VAL A 181 -5.04 -22.38 12.26
C VAL A 181 -5.01 -21.25 11.23
N THR A 182 -5.87 -21.29 10.23
CA THR A 182 -5.99 -20.24 9.19
C THR A 182 -6.50 -18.91 9.76
N THR A 183 -7.50 -18.96 10.65
CA THR A 183 -8.01 -17.79 11.37
C THR A 183 -6.99 -17.28 12.38
N GLN A 184 -6.26 -18.17 13.05
CA GLN A 184 -5.19 -17.75 13.97
C GLN A 184 -4.03 -17.04 13.25
N MET A 185 -3.66 -17.48 12.04
CA MET A 185 -2.60 -16.84 11.26
C MET A 185 -3.00 -15.47 10.71
N SER A 186 -4.28 -15.29 10.39
CA SER A 186 -4.77 -14.05 9.76
C SER A 186 -5.20 -13.00 10.78
N CYS A 187 -5.77 -13.41 11.93
CA CYS A 187 -6.45 -12.50 12.86
C CYS A 187 -5.62 -12.16 14.10
N ARG A 188 -4.53 -12.89 14.36
CA ARG A 188 -3.65 -12.61 15.49
C ARG A 188 -2.53 -11.64 15.12
N THR A 189 -2.32 -10.65 15.96
CA THR A 189 -1.26 -9.65 15.79
C THR A 189 0.14 -10.16 16.14
N ASP A 190 0.27 -11.18 16.99
CA ASP A 190 1.56 -11.72 17.46
C ASP A 190 2.29 -12.59 16.43
N ARG A 191 1.61 -13.11 15.41
CA ARG A 191 2.24 -14.00 14.41
C ARG A 191 2.90 -13.29 13.24
N ALA A 192 2.67 -11.98 13.09
CA ALA A 192 3.25 -11.22 11.99
C ALA A 192 4.75 -10.95 12.19
N ASN A 193 5.26 -10.93 13.43
CA ASN A 193 6.67 -10.70 13.81
C ASN A 193 7.41 -9.56 13.06
N LEU A 194 6.68 -8.61 12.46
CA LEU A 194 7.26 -7.58 11.59
C LEU A 194 8.22 -6.66 12.37
N ILE A 195 7.91 -6.39 13.64
CA ILE A 195 8.70 -5.53 14.53
C ILE A 195 9.95 -6.25 15.05
N SER A 196 9.82 -7.53 15.41
CA SER A 196 10.92 -8.34 15.96
C SER A 196 11.93 -8.80 14.91
N THR A 197 11.51 -8.88 13.64
CA THR A 197 12.36 -9.34 12.53
C THR A 197 12.94 -8.17 11.72
N ALA A 198 12.60 -6.93 12.06
CA ALA A 198 13.17 -5.75 11.42
C ALA A 198 14.55 -5.46 12.05
N PRO A 199 15.66 -5.54 11.31
CA PRO A 199 16.94 -5.02 11.78
C PRO A 199 16.86 -3.49 11.85
N TRP A 200 16.82 -2.95 13.07
CA TRP A 200 16.75 -1.50 13.32
C TRP A 200 18.08 -0.79 13.02
N PHE A 201 19.19 -1.53 13.04
CA PHE A 201 20.53 -1.04 12.74
C PHE A 201 21.21 -2.02 11.78
N PHE A 202 21.67 -1.49 10.65
CA PHE A 202 22.63 -2.16 9.77
C PHE A 202 23.99 -1.54 10.05
N PHE A 203 24.99 -2.35 10.41
CA PHE A 203 26.38 -1.93 10.58
C PHE A 203 27.17 -2.30 9.32
#